data_AF-A0A1H6EZG1-F1
#
_entry.id   AF-A0A1H6EZG1-F1
#
_cell.length_a   1.000
_cell.length_b   1.000
_cell.length_c   1.000
_cell.angle_alpha   90.00
_cell.angle_beta   90.00
_cell.angle_gamma   90.00
#
_symmetry.space_group_name_H-M   'P 1'
#
loop_
_entity.id
_entity.type
_entity.pdbx_description
1 polymer ?
#
loop_
_entity_poly.entity_id
_entity_poly.type
_entity_poly.pdbx_seq_one_letter_code
_entity_poly.pdbx_strand_id
1 'polypeptide(L)' 'MPVFARAVTSAGPYKNGPGHLGRTIAVGGVAVAPGDLILGDADGVVVVPAGEAERIAEGAEAVFSLEEGKRAAILESA' A
#
# COMPACT_ATOMS: atom_id res chain seq x y z
N MET A 1 10.60 12.01 -6.72
CA MET A 1 10.45 11.11 -5.56
C MET A 1 8.97 11.02 -5.23
N PRO A 2 8.35 9.82 -5.27
CA PRO A 2 6.93 9.67 -4.94
C PRO A 2 6.68 9.94 -3.45
N VAL A 3 5.61 10.66 -3.14
CA VAL A 3 5.19 10.99 -1.77
C VAL A 3 3.69 10.80 -1.64
N PHE A 4 3.28 10.00 -0.66
CA PHE A 4 1.89 9.83 -0.28
C PHE A 4 1.62 10.55 1.04
N ALA A 5 0.64 11.44 1.05
CA ALA A 5 0.32 12.23 2.23
C ALA A 5 -1.18 12.56 2.26
N ARG A 6 -1.74 12.66 3.47
CA ARG A 6 -3.13 13.11 3.66
C ARG A 6 -3.32 14.59 3.35
N ALA A 7 -2.27 15.40 3.54
CA ALA A 7 -2.30 16.85 3.38
C ALA A 7 -0.91 17.41 3.14
N VAL A 8 -0.87 18.65 2.67
CA VAL A 8 0.35 19.45 2.51
C VAL A 8 0.26 20.67 3.42
N THR A 9 1.34 20.99 4.13
CA THR A 9 1.41 22.16 5.01
C THR A 9 2.81 22.77 4.96
N SER A 10 2.88 24.11 5.01
CA SER A 10 4.12 24.86 5.11
C SER A 10 4.63 25.01 6.55
N ALA A 11 3.81 24.66 7.54
CA ALA A 11 4.21 24.69 8.94
C ALA A 11 5.27 23.61 9.24
N GLY A 12 6.35 23.99 9.92
CA GLY A 12 7.42 23.06 10.29
C GLY A 12 6.99 22.08 11.39
N PRO A 13 7.49 20.82 11.38
CA PRO A 13 7.18 19.84 12.40
C PRO A 13 7.87 20.17 13.74
N TYR A 14 7.29 19.68 14.84
CA TYR A 14 7.91 19.75 16.16
C TYR A 14 9.10 18.79 16.26
N LYS A 15 10.26 19.28 16.72
CA LYS A 15 11.55 18.55 16.61
C LYS A 15 11.91 17.65 17.80
N ASN A 16 11.28 17.86 18.96
CA ASN A 16 11.63 17.16 20.21
C ASN A 16 10.54 16.17 20.65
N GLY A 17 9.76 15.65 19.69
CA GLY A 17 8.61 14.81 20.01
C GLY A 17 8.98 13.44 20.62
N PRO A 18 8.05 12.78 21.33
CA PRO A 18 8.26 11.46 21.94
C PRO A 18 8.19 10.30 20.92
N GLY A 19 8.84 10.46 19.77
CA GLY A 19 8.83 9.49 18.68
C GLY A 19 9.84 8.36 18.90
N HIS A 20 9.52 7.17 18.39
CA HIS A 20 10.42 6.02 18.39
C HIS A 20 10.61 5.52 16.95
N LEU A 21 11.82 5.09 16.63
CA LEU A 21 12.12 4.40 15.37
C LEU A 21 11.97 2.88 15.54
N GLY A 22 11.67 2.17 14.45
CA GLY A 22 11.61 0.71 14.45
C GLY A 22 10.52 0.16 15.38
N ARG A 23 9.38 0.84 15.47
CA ARG A 23 8.19 0.39 16.19
C ARG A 23 7.02 0.28 15.23
N THR A 24 6.11 -0.63 15.55
CA THR A 24 4.83 -0.71 14.84
C THR A 24 4.05 0.57 15.07
N ILE A 25 3.55 1.16 13.99
CA ILE A 25 2.74 2.39 14.02
C ILE A 25 1.39 2.13 13.35
N ALA A 26 0.45 3.05 13.54
CA ALA A 26 -0.80 3.06 12.77
C ALA A 26 -0.77 4.23 11.76
N VAL A 27 -0.99 3.93 10.48
CA VAL A 27 -1.12 4.93 9.40
C VAL A 27 -2.45 4.70 8.70
N GLY A 28 -3.31 5.72 8.65
CA GLY A 28 -4.65 5.56 8.04
C GLY A 28 -5.54 4.52 8.75
N GLY A 29 -5.24 4.19 10.02
CA GLY A 29 -5.93 3.13 10.76
C GLY A 29 -5.37 1.72 10.55
N VAL A 30 -4.36 1.56 9.68
CA VAL A 30 -3.70 0.28 9.40
C VAL A 30 -2.41 0.16 10.22
N ALA A 31 -2.21 -1.00 10.84
CA ALA A 31 -0.96 -1.31 11.55
C ALA A 31 0.18 -1.56 10.54
N VAL A 32 1.33 -0.93 10.77
CA VAL A 32 2.53 -1.03 9.95
C VAL A 32 3.69 -1.41 10.84
N ALA A 33 4.21 -2.62 10.66
CA ALA A 33 5.37 -3.12 11.40
C ALA A 33 6.67 -2.89 10.61
N PRO A 34 7.82 -2.77 11.31
CA PRO A 34 9.12 -2.75 10.64
C PRO A 34 9.30 -4.01 9.78
N GLY A 35 9.62 -3.82 8.50
CA GLY A 35 9.83 -4.90 7.53
C GLY A 35 8.64 -5.15 6.60
N ASP A 36 7.46 -4.61 6.90
CA ASP A 36 6.31 -4.72 6.00
C ASP A 36 6.57 -4.02 4.65
N LEU A 37 5.98 -4.57 3.60
CA LEU A 37 6.08 -4.03 2.25
C LEU A 37 5.04 -2.93 2.06
N ILE A 38 5.48 -1.80 1.53
CA ILE A 38 4.62 -0.65 1.23
C ILE A 38 4.52 -0.51 -0.29
N LEU A 39 3.31 -0.65 -0.82
CA LEU A 39 3.01 -0.44 -2.24
C LEU A 39 2.17 0.81 -2.38
N GLY A 40 2.42 1.61 -3.42
CA GLY A 40 1.63 2.81 -3.67
C GLY A 40 1.50 3.11 -5.16
N ASP A 41 0.29 3.48 -5.57
CA ASP A 41 -0.10 3.80 -6.94
C ASP A 41 -1.04 5.03 -6.99
N ALA A 42 -1.84 5.16 -8.05
CA ALA A 42 -2.79 6.27 -8.18
C ALA A 42 -4.03 6.13 -7.27
N ASP A 43 -4.37 4.92 -6.84
CA ASP A 43 -5.53 4.63 -6.00
C ASP A 43 -5.21 4.82 -4.52
N GLY A 44 -3.98 4.49 -4.10
CA GLY A 44 -3.54 4.76 -2.74
C GLY A 44 -2.29 4.01 -2.32
N VAL A 45 -2.28 3.61 -1.04
CA VAL A 45 -1.16 2.90 -0.40
C VAL A 45 -1.68 1.64 0.27
N VAL A 46 -0.97 0.53 0.06
CA VAL A 46 -1.25 -0.77 0.68
C VAL A 46 -0.06 -1.19 1.54
N VAL A 47 -0.37 -1.80 2.68
CA VAL A 47 0.61 -2.39 3.61
C VAL A 47 0.47 -3.90 3.53
N VAL A 48 1.55 -4.59 3.18
CA VAL A 48 1.59 -6.05 3.09
C VAL A 48 2.52 -6.58 4.18
N PRO A 49 2.00 -7.37 5.15
CA PRO A 49 2.82 -7.97 6.19
C PRO A 49 3.93 -8.83 5.60
N ALA A 50 5.17 -8.65 6.07
CA ALA A 50 6.33 -9.33 5.49
C ALA A 50 6.20 -10.86 5.45
N GLY A 51 5.64 -11.46 6.51
CA GLY A 51 5.45 -12.92 6.62
C GLY A 51 4.32 -13.48 5.75
N GLU A 52 3.53 -12.62 5.09
CA GLU A 52 2.41 -13.00 4.24
C GLU A 52 2.62 -12.64 2.77
N ALA A 53 3.74 -11.99 2.45
CA ALA A 53 3.99 -11.38 1.15
C ALA A 53 3.84 -12.35 -0.02
N GLU A 54 4.41 -13.55 0.09
CA GLU A 54 4.37 -14.57 -0.97
C GLU A 54 2.93 -15.05 -1.25
N ARG A 55 2.19 -15.40 -0.19
CA ARG A 55 0.78 -15.81 -0.31
C ARG A 55 -0.10 -14.71 -0.91
N ILE A 56 0.15 -13.46 -0.53
CA ILE A 56 -0.60 -12.31 -1.05
C ILE A 56 -0.25 -12.07 -2.53
N ALA A 57 1.02 -12.22 -2.92
CA ALA A 57 1.45 -12.09 -4.31
C ALA A 57 0.80 -13.16 -5.19
N GLU A 58 0.81 -14.42 -4.78
CA GLU A 58 0.13 -15.52 -5.50
C GLU A 58 -1.36 -15.24 -5.68
N GLY A 59 -2.03 -14.78 -4.62
CA GLY A 59 -3.45 -14.41 -4.68
C GLY A 59 -3.71 -13.22 -5.62
N ALA A 60 -2.83 -12.21 -5.61
CA ALA A 60 -2.93 -11.05 -6.48
C ALA A 60 -2.74 -11.43 -7.96
N GLU A 61 -1.77 -12.30 -8.28
CA GLU A 61 -1.58 -12.82 -9.64
C GLU A 61 -2.80 -13.60 -10.13
N ALA A 62 -3.38 -14.44 -9.28
CA ALA A 62 -4.60 -15.18 -9.63
C ALA A 62 -5.78 -14.25 -9.93
N VAL A 63 -5.98 -13.20 -9.13
CA VAL A 63 -7.01 -12.19 -9.38
C VAL A 63 -6.74 -11.46 -10.69
N PHE A 64 -5.49 -11.02 -10.92
CA PHE A 64 -5.11 -10.31 -12.13
C PHE A 64 -5.41 -11.12 -13.40
N SER A 65 -5.04 -12.41 -13.44
CA SER A 65 -5.34 -13.28 -14.58
C SER A 65 -6.85 -13.45 -14.83
N LEU A 66 -7.65 -13.54 -13.76
CA LEU A 66 -9.11 -13.61 -13.89
C LEU A 66 -9.70 -12.31 -14.45
N GLU A 67 -9.19 -11.16 -14.02
CA GLU A 67 -9.63 -9.85 -14.50
C GLU A 67 -9.24 -9.58 -15.95
N GLU A 68 -8.06 -10.03 -16.37
CA GLU A 68 -7.60 -9.92 -17.76
C GLU A 68 -8.54 -10.68 -18.71
N GLY A 69 -8.92 -11.91 -18.37
CA GLY A 69 -9.87 -12.69 -19.17
C GLY A 69 -11.24 -12.02 -19.28
N LYS A 70 -11.76 -11.45 -18.18
CA LYS A 70 -13.02 -10.69 -18.18
C LYS A 70 -12.92 -9.44 -19.07
N ARG A 71 -11.80 -8.72 -18.99
CA ARG A 71 -11.58 -7.51 -19.75
C ARG A 71 -11.52 -7.79 -21.25
N ALA A 72 -10.86 -8.86 -21.67
CA ALA A 72 -10.82 -9.28 -23.05
C ALA A 72 -12.22 -9.60 -23.60
N ALA A 73 -13.03 -10.36 -22.85
CA ALA A 73 -14.39 -10.72 -23.25
C ALA A 73 -15.31 -9.50 -23.42
N ILE A 74 -15.17 -8.49 -22.55
CA ILE A 74 -15.93 -7.23 -22.67
C ILE A 74 -15.54 -6.48 -23.94
N LEU A 75 -14.25 -6.43 -24.28
CA LEU A 75 -13.76 -5.74 -25.48
C LEU A 75 -14.14 -6.46 -26.78
N GLU A 76 -14.20 -7.79 -26.78
CA GLU A 76 -14.63 -8.57 -27.95
C GLU A 76 -16.15 -8.48 -28.20
N SER A 77 -16.93 -8.16 -27.15
CA SER A 77 -18.39 -8.03 -27.23
C SER A 77 -18.89 -6.61 -27.57
N ALA A 78 -17.99 -5.66 -27.82
CA ALA A 78 -18.28 -4.26 -28.14
C ALA A 78 -18.02 -3.94 -29.62
#